data_AF-A0A797I2H4-F1
#
_entry.id   AF-A0A797I2H4-F1
#
_cell.length_a   1.000
_cell.length_b   1.000
_cell.length_c   1.000
_cell.angle_alpha   90.00
_cell.angle_beta   90.00
_cell.angle_gamma   90.00
#
_symmetry.space_group_name_H-M   'P 1'
#
loop_
_entity.id
_entity.type
_entity.pdbx_description
1 polymer ?
#
loop_
_entity_poly.entity_id
_entity_poly.type
_entity_poly.pdbx_seq_one_letter_code
_entity_poly.pdbx_strand_id
1 'polypeptide(L)' 'MKLKMQTMDGPVIIESSDVTQFYPDHESGGELTAVEYLADGGRITARVRHSFYQVAAALAGAWRADDASKSGG' A
#
# COMPACT_ATOMS: atom_id res chain seq x y z
N MET A 1 -8.82 -0.50 6.30
CA MET A 1 -7.84 -1.40 6.96
C MET A 1 -6.47 -0.76 6.84
N LYS A 2 -5.71 -0.65 7.94
CA LYS A 2 -4.42 0.03 7.97
C LYS A 2 -3.27 -0.92 7.63
N LEU A 3 -2.51 -0.59 6.60
CA LEU A 3 -1.28 -1.27 6.20
C LEU A 3 -0.08 -0.49 6.73
N LYS A 4 0.70 -1.11 7.62
CA LYS A 4 1.99 -0.58 8.04
C LYS A 4 3.05 -1.01 7.04
N MET A 5 3.61 -0.06 6.31
CA MET A 5 4.65 -0.31 5.29
C MET A 5 5.95 0.36 5.71
N GLN A 6 7.09 -0.32 5.51
CA GLN A 6 8.40 0.29 5.77
C GLN A 6 8.84 1.12 4.57
N THR A 7 9.20 2.39 4.80
CA THR A 7 9.82 3.27 3.80
C THR A 7 11.29 3.54 4.15
N MET A 8 11.99 4.32 3.33
CA MET A 8 13.35 4.76 3.64
C MET A 8 13.42 5.70 4.85
N ASP A 9 12.39 6.53 5.05
CA ASP A 9 12.34 7.52 6.14
C ASP A 9 11.69 6.96 7.42
N GLY A 10 11.22 5.71 7.37
CA GLY A 10 10.59 5.01 8.48
C GLY A 10 9.26 4.35 8.11
N PRO A 11 8.57 3.71 9.07
CA PRO A 11 7.29 3.08 8.80
C PRO A 11 6.20 4.12 8.55
N VAL A 12 5.45 3.94 7.47
CA VAL A 12 4.22 4.69 7.17
C VAL A 12 3.00 3.79 7.39
N ILE A 13 1.89 4.39 7.81
CA ILE A 13 0.60 3.70 7.91
C ILE A 13 -0.28 4.21 6.78
N ILE A 14 -0.70 3.32 5.90
CA ILE A 14 -1.53 3.62 4.73
C ILE A 14 -2.88 2.93 4.91
N GLU A 15 -3.98 3.65 4.76
CA GLU A 15 -5.29 3.02 4.65
C GLU A 15 -5.39 2.33 3.29
N SER A 16 -5.61 1.01 3.30
CA SER A 16 -5.77 0.20 2.09
C SER A 16 -6.93 0.63 1.20
N SER A 17 -7.95 1.30 1.77
CA SER A 17 -9.06 1.91 1.03
C SER A 17 -8.63 3.13 0.23
N ASP A 18 -7.57 3.82 0.67
CA ASP A 18 -7.10 5.06 0.07
C ASP A 18 -6.03 4.80 -0.98
N VAL A 19 -5.50 3.57 -1.06
CA VAL A 19 -4.57 3.15 -2.10
C VAL A 19 -5.25 3.18 -3.45
N THR A 20 -4.74 4.03 -4.32
CA THR A 20 -5.25 4.22 -5.68
C THR A 20 -4.50 3.35 -6.68
N GLN A 21 -3.19 3.22 -6.53
CA GLN A 21 -2.37 2.34 -7.36
C GLN A 21 -1.00 2.06 -6.71
N PHE A 22 -0.31 1.05 -7.20
CA PHE A 22 1.04 0.72 -6.78
C PHE A 22 1.81 0.06 -7.93
N TYR A 23 3.12 0.30 -7.99
CA TYR A 23 3.99 -0.19 -9.07
C TYR A 23 5.45 -0.30 -8.59
N PRO A 24 6.27 -1.17 -9.20
CA PRO A 24 7.69 -1.22 -8.89
C PRO A 24 8.36 0.12 -9.24
N ASP A 25 9.20 0.63 -8.33
CA ASP A 25 9.94 1.87 -8.54
C ASP A 25 11.12 1.61 -9.49
N HIS A 26 10.92 1.92 -10.77
CA HIS A 26 11.92 1.72 -11.81
C HIS A 26 13.19 2.57 -11.59
N GLU A 27 13.07 3.73 -10.94
CA GLU A 27 14.22 4.58 -10.60
C GLU A 27 15.16 3.91 -9.58
N SER A 28 14.60 3.07 -8.71
CA SER A 28 15.34 2.28 -7.71
C SER A 28 15.69 0.88 -8.22
N GLY A 29 15.65 0.62 -9.53
CA GLY A 29 15.92 -0.70 -10.10
C GLY A 29 14.90 -1.79 -9.70
N GLY A 30 13.71 -1.41 -9.23
CA GLY A 30 12.68 -2.34 -8.75
C GLY A 30 12.90 -2.86 -7.33
N GLU A 31 13.86 -2.33 -6.58
CA GLU A 31 14.09 -2.71 -5.17
C GLU A 31 13.04 -2.12 -4.22
N LEU A 32 12.40 -1.02 -4.63
CA LEU A 32 11.31 -0.36 -3.91
C LEU A 32 10.01 -0.49 -4.70
N THR A 33 8.90 -0.37 -3.99
CA THR A 33 7.56 -0.27 -4.59
C THR A 33 7.00 1.13 -4.31
N ALA A 34 6.54 1.82 -5.34
CA ALA A 34 5.78 3.06 -5.18
C ALA A 34 4.32 2.70 -4.88
N VAL A 35 3.77 3.28 -3.82
CA VAL A 35 2.36 3.16 -3.44
C VAL A 35 1.76 4.54 -3.45
N GLU A 36 0.74 4.73 -4.28
CA GLU A 36 0.01 5.98 -4.38
C GLU A 36 -1.32 5.87 -3.68
N TYR A 37 -1.56 6.78 -2.73
CA TYR A 37 -2.74 6.78 -1.90
C TYR A 37 -3.23 8.19 -1.63
N LEU A 38 -4.50 8.31 -1.27
CA LEU A 38 -5.09 9.57 -0.85
C LEU A 38 -4.79 9.81 0.63
N ALA A 39 -4.29 10.99 0.95
CA ALA A 39 -4.08 11.43 2.32
C ALA A 39 -4.20 12.96 2.39
N ASP A 40 -4.84 13.45 3.45
CA ASP A 40 -5.04 14.89 3.71
C ASP A 40 -5.64 15.68 2.52
N GLY A 41 -6.52 15.03 1.73
CA GLY A 41 -7.16 15.63 0.56
C GLY A 41 -6.28 15.71 -0.69
N GLY A 42 -5.07 15.15 -0.66
CA GLY A 42 -4.15 15.06 -1.78
C GLY A 42 -3.75 13.63 -2.11
N ARG A 43 -3.11 13.45 -3.26
CA ARG A 43 -2.48 12.18 -3.64
C ARG A 43 -1.02 12.20 -3.21
N ILE A 44 -0.65 11.22 -2.40
CA ILE A 44 0.70 11.03 -1.88
C ILE A 44 1.28 9.76 -2.48
N THR A 45 2.58 9.79 -2.77
CA THR A 45 3.34 8.62 -3.21
C THR A 45 4.36 8.25 -2.14
N ALA A 46 4.24 7.05 -1.58
CA ALA A 46 5.24 6.50 -0.66
C ALA A 46 6.08 5.44 -1.38
N ARG A 47 7.41 5.51 -1.21
CA ARG A 47 8.33 4.46 -1.64
C ARG A 47 8.57 3.49 -0.50
N VAL A 48 8.08 2.27 -0.64
CA VAL A 48 8.17 1.24 0.40
C VAL A 48 9.29 0.26 0.08
N ARG A 49 10.09 -0.09 1.09
CA ARG A 49 11.20 -1.07 1.04
C ARG A 49 10.66 -2.49 1.13
N HIS A 50 9.74 -2.81 0.24
CA HIS A 50 9.13 -4.12 0.08
C HIS A 50 9.05 -4.42 -1.41
N SER A 51 9.16 -5.71 -1.77
CA SER A 51 8.99 -6.10 -3.16
C SER A 51 7.55 -5.89 -3.60
N PHE A 52 7.35 -5.69 -4.92
CA PHE A 52 6.02 -5.50 -5.49
C PHE A 52 5.05 -6.63 -5.08
N TYR A 53 5.53 -7.87 -5.04
CA TYR A 53 4.74 -9.03 -4.61
C TYR A 53 4.32 -8.96 -3.14
N GLN A 54 5.19 -8.48 -2.25
CA GLN A 54 4.84 -8.29 -0.83
C GLN A 54 3.76 -7.23 -0.66
N VAL A 55 3.87 -6.11 -1.39
CA VAL A 55 2.86 -5.05 -1.38
C VAL A 55 1.54 -5.55 -1.96
N ALA A 56 1.59 -6.25 -3.11
CA ALA A 56 0.42 -6.85 -3.74
C ALA A 56 -0.30 -7.84 -2.81
N ALA A 57 0.45 -8.72 -2.13
CA ALA A 57 -0.11 -9.68 -1.20
C ALA A 57 -0.75 -9.01 0.03
N ALA A 58 -0.11 -7.96 0.57
CA ALA A 58 -0.63 -7.19 1.69
C ALA A 58 -1.94 -6.46 1.32
N LEU A 59 -1.99 -5.84 0.13
CA LEU A 59 -3.19 -5.17 -0.38
C LEU A 59 -4.32 -6.17 -0.66
N ALA A 60 -4.02 -7.28 -1.32
CA ALA A 60 -5.01 -8.33 -1.58
C ALA A 60 -5.56 -8.92 -0.28
N GLY A 61 -4.72 -9.13 0.73
CA GLY A 61 -5.14 -9.55 2.06
C GLY A 61 -6.03 -8.52 2.75
N ALA A 62 -5.68 -7.24 2.67
CA ALA A 62 -6.47 -6.15 3.23
C ALA A 62 -7.85 -6.02 2.57
N TRP A 63 -7.94 -6.13 1.24
CA TRP A 63 -9.21 -6.10 0.52
C TRP A 63 -10.08 -7.32 0.82
N ARG A 64 -9.49 -8.52 0.93
CA ARG A 64 -10.25 -9.71 1.34
C ARG A 64 -10.82 -9.60 2.75
N ALA A 65 -10.06 -9.01 3.68
CA ALA A 65 -10.54 -8.77 5.03
C ALA A 65 -11.65 -7.71 5.08
N ASP A 66 -11.57 -6.67 4.25
CA ASP A 66 -12.63 -5.66 4.09
C ASP A 66 -13.93 -6.30 3.53
N ASP A 67 -13.81 -7.14 2.50
CA ASP A 67 -14.93 -7.85 1.89
C ASP A 67 -15.62 -8.84 2.86
N ALA A 68 -14.83 -9.64 3.60
CA ALA A 68 -15.35 -10.53 4.64
C ALA A 68 -16.05 -9.77 5.77
N SER A 69 -15.61 -8.55 6.10
CA SER A 69 -16.28 -7.71 7.09
C SER A 69 -17.60 -7.10 6.60
N LYS A 70 -17.81 -7.04 5.27
CA LYS A 70 -19.05 -6.56 4.64
C LYS A 70 -20.06 -7.67 4.33
N SER A 71 -19.61 -8.92 4.22
CA SER A 71 -20.46 -10.08 3.92
C SER A 71 -21.13 -10.72 5.15
N GLY A 72 -20.85 -10.25 6.37
CA GLY A 72 -21.50 -10.73 7.59
C GLY A 72 -22.75 -9.91 7.95
N GLY A 73 -23.82 -10.06 7.18
CA GLY A 73 -25.15 -9.49 7.44
C GLY A 73 -26.18 -10.59 7.67
#